data_AF-A0A5J5TGG5-F1
#
_entry.id   AF-A0A5J5TGG5-F1
#
_cell.length_a   1.000
_cell.length_b   1.000
_cell.length_c   1.000
_cell.angle_alpha   90.00
_cell.angle_beta   90.00
_cell.angle_gamma   90.00
#
_symmetry.space_group_name_H-M   'P 1'
#
loop_
_entity.id
_entity.type
_entity.pdbx_description
1 polymer ?
#
loop_
_entity_poly.entity_id
_entity_poly.type
_entity_poly.pdbx_seq_one_letter_code
_entity_poly.pdbx_strand_id
1 'polypeptide(L)'
;MAVKNSTSAHAKRSRKKAAASSSLIPKFMKNPKTTMALALLIIDSLLVSFIIVYVPYTKIDWDAHMSQVSGFLGGERDYKNLKGDTGPLVYPAGFLYVYSAIQYVTGGQVFPAQILFGIL
;
A
#
# COMPACT_ATOMS: atom_id res chain seq x y z
N MET A 1 13.69 -63.36 -34.19
CA MET A 1 13.99 -62.39 -33.12
C MET A 1 14.40 -61.08 -33.77
N ALA A 2 13.63 -60.00 -33.60
CA ALA A 2 14.07 -58.64 -33.93
C ALA A 2 13.56 -57.72 -32.81
N VAL A 3 14.51 -57.06 -32.16
CA VAL A 3 14.36 -56.25 -30.96
C VAL A 3 13.82 -54.86 -31.30
N LYS A 4 12.95 -54.38 -30.41
CA LYS A 4 12.17 -53.12 -30.38
C LYS A 4 12.87 -51.85 -30.89
N ASN A 5 12.04 -50.86 -31.26
CA ASN A 5 12.30 -49.47 -30.84
C ASN A 5 11.02 -48.76 -30.38
N SER A 6 10.84 -48.67 -29.06
CA SER A 6 9.76 -47.98 -28.36
C SER A 6 10.20 -46.58 -27.88
N THR A 7 10.74 -45.75 -28.76
CA THR A 7 11.35 -44.44 -28.41
C THR A 7 10.48 -43.22 -28.78
N SER A 8 9.37 -43.40 -29.48
CA SER A 8 8.52 -42.29 -29.97
C SER A 8 7.60 -41.68 -28.89
N ALA A 9 7.15 -42.46 -27.90
CA ALA A 9 6.17 -42.00 -26.92
C ALA A 9 6.76 -41.06 -25.84
N HIS A 10 8.06 -41.15 -25.56
CA HIS A 10 8.68 -40.40 -24.47
C HIS A 10 9.03 -38.95 -24.86
N ALA A 11 9.35 -38.70 -26.13
CA ALA A 11 9.66 -37.37 -26.65
C ALA A 11 8.43 -36.44 -26.69
N LYS A 12 7.24 -36.99 -26.98
CA LYS A 12 5.99 -36.22 -27.07
C LYS A 12 5.46 -35.79 -25.69
N ARG A 13 5.75 -36.57 -24.65
CA ARG A 13 5.37 -36.26 -23.25
C ARG A 13 6.25 -35.18 -22.62
N SER A 14 7.49 -35.05 -23.08
CA SER A 14 8.44 -34.02 -22.61
C SER A 14 8.08 -32.63 -23.14
N ARG A 15 7.68 -32.50 -24.42
CA ARG A 15 7.29 -31.19 -25.01
C ARG A 15 6.07 -30.53 -24.38
N LYS A 16 5.14 -31.29 -23.79
CA LYS A 16 3.93 -30.71 -23.17
C LYS A 16 4.18 -30.07 -21.80
N LYS A 17 5.28 -30.40 -21.10
CA LYS A 17 5.57 -29.85 -19.76
C LYS A 17 6.38 -28.55 -19.79
N ALA A 18 7.07 -28.23 -20.89
CA ALA A 18 7.85 -27.01 -21.02
C ALA A 18 7.02 -25.76 -21.41
N ALA A 19 5.75 -25.94 -21.80
CA ALA A 19 4.87 -24.85 -22.25
C ALA A 19 3.93 -24.31 -21.14
N ALA A 20 4.17 -24.66 -19.88
CA ALA A 20 3.36 -24.26 -18.73
C ALA A 20 4.04 -23.22 -17.82
N SER A 21 5.03 -22.49 -18.36
CA SER A 21 5.42 -21.19 -17.80
C SER A 21 4.67 -20.10 -18.55
N SER A 22 3.33 -20.12 -18.47
CA SER A 22 2.56 -18.95 -18.89
C SER A 22 2.72 -17.93 -17.78
N SER A 23 3.72 -17.07 -17.94
CA SER A 23 3.90 -15.87 -17.15
C SER A 23 2.55 -15.21 -16.89
N LEU A 24 2.31 -14.78 -15.66
CA LEU A 24 1.07 -14.08 -15.28
C LEU A 24 0.89 -12.76 -16.07
N ILE A 25 2.01 -12.21 -16.56
CA ILE A 25 2.15 -10.94 -17.29
C ILE A 25 1.39 -10.92 -18.64
N PRO A 26 1.56 -11.87 -19.58
CA PRO A 26 0.85 -11.87 -20.87
C PRO A 26 -0.67 -12.04 -20.78
N LYS A 27 -1.23 -12.46 -19.64
CA LYS A 27 -2.68 -12.61 -19.48
C LYS A 27 -3.35 -11.29 -19.08
N PHE A 28 -2.64 -10.47 -18.30
CA PHE A 28 -3.15 -9.20 -17.76
C PHE A 28 -3.22 -8.09 -18.81
N MET A 29 -2.32 -8.11 -19.81
CA MET A 29 -2.25 -7.09 -20.87
C MET A 29 -3.25 -7.28 -22.03
N LYS A 30 -4.09 -8.32 -21.99
CA LYS A 30 -5.06 -8.62 -23.08
C LYS A 30 -6.45 -8.02 -22.86
N ASN A 31 -6.75 -7.54 -21.65
CA ASN A 31 -8.03 -6.89 -21.36
C ASN A 31 -7.80 -5.37 -21.25
N PRO A 32 -8.45 -4.55 -22.11
CA PRO A 32 -8.23 -3.10 -22.09
C PRO A 32 -8.59 -2.46 -20.74
N LYS A 33 -9.53 -3.04 -19.99
CA LYS A 33 -9.89 -2.54 -18.65
C LYS A 33 -8.79 -2.75 -17.63
N THR A 34 -8.13 -3.92 -17.64
CA THR A 34 -7.04 -4.21 -16.71
C THR A 34 -5.78 -3.43 -17.05
N THR A 35 -5.49 -3.26 -18.33
CA THR A 35 -4.40 -2.38 -18.80
C THR A 35 -4.65 -0.94 -18.38
N MET A 36 -5.87 -0.41 -18.55
CA MET A 36 -6.23 0.94 -18.12
C MET A 36 -6.14 1.10 -16.60
N ALA A 37 -6.68 0.16 -15.81
CA ALA A 37 -6.61 0.21 -14.36
C ALA A 37 -5.15 0.22 -13.86
N LEU A 38 -4.28 -0.60 -14.46
CA LEU A 38 -2.86 -0.61 -14.13
C LEU A 38 -2.17 0.72 -14.52
N ALA A 39 -2.47 1.25 -15.70
CA ALA A 39 -1.94 2.54 -16.13
C ALA A 39 -2.34 3.67 -15.18
N LEU A 40 -3.60 3.71 -14.74
CA LEU A 40 -4.09 4.68 -13.76
C LEU A 40 -3.34 4.56 -12.42
N LEU A 41 -3.18 3.35 -11.89
CA LEU A 41 -2.44 3.15 -10.63
C LEU A 41 -0.98 3.59 -10.73
N ILE A 42 -0.31 3.32 -11.87
CA ILE A 42 1.07 3.77 -12.10
C ILE A 42 1.14 5.29 -12.17
N ILE A 43 0.27 5.92 -12.96
CA ILE A 43 0.25 7.38 -13.10
C ILE A 43 -0.04 8.05 -11.76
N ASP A 44 -1.02 7.54 -11.02
CA ASP A 44 -1.39 8.03 -9.69
C ASP A 44 -0.22 7.90 -8.71
N SER A 45 0.43 6.74 -8.65
CA SER A 45 1.60 6.52 -7.79
C SER A 45 2.77 7.47 -8.11
N LEU A 46 3.01 7.74 -9.40
CA LEU A 46 4.04 8.71 -9.83
C LEU A 46 3.67 10.13 -9.43
N LEU A 47 2.40 10.52 -9.60
CA LEU A 47 1.91 11.84 -9.23
C LEU A 47 1.97 12.06 -7.72
N VAL A 48 1.52 11.09 -6.92
CA VAL A 48 1.60 11.13 -5.45
C VAL A 48 3.06 11.24 -5.01
N SER A 49 3.96 10.44 -5.59
CA SER A 49 5.41 10.54 -5.30
C SER A 49 5.96 11.91 -5.63
N PHE A 50 5.56 12.51 -6.75
CA PHE A 50 5.96 13.86 -7.14
C PHE A 50 5.46 14.91 -6.13
N ILE A 51 4.20 14.81 -5.70
CA ILE A 51 3.62 15.72 -4.71
C ILE A 51 4.39 15.63 -3.38
N ILE A 52 4.68 14.43 -2.89
CA ILE A 52 5.40 14.22 -1.63
C ILE A 52 6.78 14.88 -1.65
N VAL A 53 7.48 14.84 -2.80
CA VAL A 53 8.84 15.38 -2.92
C VAL A 53 8.86 16.88 -3.19
N TYR A 54 7.92 17.41 -3.98
CA TYR A 54 8.02 18.76 -4.54
C TYR A 54 6.99 19.76 -4.02
N VAL A 55 5.88 19.32 -3.43
CA VAL A 55 4.86 20.22 -2.90
C VAL A 55 5.12 20.45 -1.40
N PRO A 56 5.31 21.70 -0.96
CA PRO A 56 5.51 22.00 0.45
C PRO A 56 4.33 21.54 1.31
N TYR A 57 4.64 20.96 2.46
CA TYR A 57 3.63 20.53 3.42
C TYR A 57 2.93 21.72 4.10
N THR A 58 1.60 21.65 4.20
CA THR A 58 0.77 22.63 4.92
C THR A 58 0.39 22.09 6.30
N LYS A 59 0.81 22.78 7.36
CA LYS A 59 0.62 22.38 8.76
C LYS A 59 -0.79 22.70 9.28
N ILE A 60 -1.78 21.87 8.96
CA ILE A 60 -3.15 22.06 9.48
C ILE A 60 -3.52 20.90 10.38
N ASP A 61 -3.63 19.69 9.83
CA ASP A 61 -4.25 18.58 10.55
C ASP A 61 -3.25 17.66 11.27
N TRP A 62 -2.08 17.37 10.67
CA TRP A 62 -1.14 16.39 11.23
C TRP A 62 -0.68 16.74 12.65
N ASP A 63 -0.27 17.99 12.86
CA ASP A 63 0.29 18.42 14.15
C ASP A 63 -0.79 18.39 15.24
N ALA A 64 -2.02 18.79 14.90
CA ALA A 64 -3.16 18.70 15.80
C ALA A 64 -3.52 17.24 16.14
N HIS A 65 -3.52 16.36 15.14
CA HIS A 65 -3.76 14.93 15.33
C HIS A 65 -2.68 14.27 16.19
N MET A 66 -1.40 14.53 15.92
CA MET A 66 -0.29 13.97 16.69
C MET A 66 -0.29 14.46 18.14
N SER A 67 -0.76 15.68 18.40
CA SER A 67 -0.94 16.20 19.76
C SER A 67 -2.05 15.43 20.51
N GLN A 68 -3.20 15.21 19.87
CA GLN A 68 -4.30 14.42 20.42
C GLN A 68 -3.88 12.97 20.68
N VAL A 69 -3.17 12.35 19.74
CA VAL A 69 -2.68 10.96 19.87
C VAL A 69 -1.62 10.87 20.98
N SER A 70 -0.72 11.84 21.09
CA SER A 70 0.28 11.88 22.16
C SER A 70 -0.37 12.00 23.55
N GLY A 71 -1.44 12.77 23.69
CA GLY A 71 -2.23 12.82 24.93
C GLY A 71 -2.82 11.44 25.28
N PHE A 72 -3.41 10.77 24.28
CA PHE A 72 -3.95 9.42 24.45
C PHE A 72 -2.86 8.39 24.83
N LEU A 73 -1.73 8.37 24.12
CA LEU A 73 -0.60 7.50 24.42
C LEU A 73 0.01 7.81 25.80
N GLY A 74 -0.05 9.07 26.24
CA GLY A 74 0.35 9.52 27.57
C GLY A 74 -0.62 9.13 28.71
N GLY A 75 -1.74 8.48 28.40
CA GLY A 75 -2.68 7.97 29.40
C GLY A 75 -3.97 8.76 29.56
N GLU A 76 -4.16 9.87 28.82
CA GLU A 76 -5.42 10.60 28.85
C GLU A 76 -6.56 9.79 28.22
N ARG A 77 -7.71 9.78 28.87
CA ARG A 77 -8.91 9.02 28.45
C ARG A 77 -10.17 9.89 28.43
N ASP A 78 -10.16 11.06 29.05
CA ASP A 78 -11.22 12.04 28.88
C ASP A 78 -11.04 12.76 27.55
N TYR A 79 -11.98 12.53 26.63
CA TYR A 79 -11.98 13.12 25.29
C TYR A 79 -11.98 14.65 25.32
N LYS A 80 -12.54 15.27 26.36
CA LYS A 80 -12.57 16.73 26.48
C LYS A 80 -11.16 17.32 26.66
N ASN A 81 -10.21 16.52 27.16
CA ASN A 81 -8.83 16.93 27.38
C ASN A 81 -7.92 16.63 26.19
N LEU A 82 -8.32 15.72 25.30
CA LEU A 82 -7.60 15.41 24.06
C LEU A 82 -7.81 16.54 23.06
N LYS A 83 -6.85 17.45 22.92
CA LYS A 83 -6.93 18.62 22.04
C LYS A 83 -5.60 18.92 21.35
N GLY A 84 -5.68 19.49 20.16
CA GLY A 84 -4.55 20.04 19.42
C GLY A 84 -4.77 21.52 19.12
N ASP A 85 -3.92 22.10 18.27
CA ASP A 85 -4.01 23.53 17.91
C ASP A 85 -5.31 23.90 17.18
N THR A 86 -6.00 22.93 16.60
CA THR A 86 -7.30 23.08 15.94
C THR A 86 -8.50 22.84 16.87
N GLY A 87 -8.26 22.57 18.16
CA GLY A 87 -9.29 22.34 19.16
C GLY A 87 -9.40 20.89 19.65
N PRO A 88 -10.51 20.53 20.33
CA PRO A 88 -10.70 19.22 20.92
C PRO A 88 -10.85 18.12 19.88
N LEU A 89 -10.53 16.89 20.26
CA LEU A 89 -10.75 15.69 19.47
C LEU A 89 -12.26 15.47 19.30
N VAL A 90 -12.72 15.53 18.05
CA VAL A 90 -14.12 15.29 17.68
C VAL A 90 -14.36 13.92 17.03
N TYR A 91 -13.28 13.17 16.75
CA TYR A 91 -13.36 11.87 16.10
C TYR A 91 -13.54 10.72 17.11
N PRO A 92 -14.23 9.64 16.75
CA PRO A 92 -14.37 8.45 17.60
C PRO A 92 -13.03 7.75 17.91
N ALA A 93 -13.02 6.86 18.90
CA ALA A 93 -11.83 6.14 19.38
C ALA A 93 -11.01 5.40 18.30
N GLY A 94 -11.65 4.97 17.22
CA GLY A 94 -10.96 4.35 16.09
C GLY A 94 -9.86 5.25 15.51
N PHE A 95 -10.07 6.57 15.49
CA PHE A 95 -9.06 7.54 15.10
C PHE A 95 -7.79 7.41 15.95
N LEU A 96 -7.94 7.39 17.28
CA LEU A 96 -6.82 7.28 18.20
C LEU A 96 -6.06 5.97 18.01
N TYR A 97 -6.74 4.85 17.81
CA TYR A 97 -6.08 3.56 17.60
C TYR A 97 -5.31 3.51 16.29
N VAL A 98 -5.92 3.96 15.20
CA VAL A 98 -5.27 3.97 13.87
C VAL A 98 -4.10 4.93 13.87
N TYR A 99 -4.27 6.17 14.35
CA TYR A 99 -3.19 7.15 14.35
C TYR A 99 -2.11 6.86 15.39
N SER A 100 -2.41 6.13 16.47
CA SER A 100 -1.38 5.59 17.36
C SER A 100 -0.49 4.59 16.63
N ALA A 101 -1.08 3.66 15.86
CA ALA A 101 -0.32 2.71 15.06
C ALA A 101 0.55 3.43 14.00
N ILE A 102 -0.02 4.43 13.32
CA ILE A 102 0.72 5.29 12.39
C ILE A 102 1.87 5.99 13.12
N GLN A 103 1.64 6.61 14.28
CA GLN A 103 2.67 7.30 15.06
C GLN A 103 3.82 6.36 15.46
N TYR A 104 3.53 5.10 15.82
CA TYR A 104 4.58 4.11 16.11
C TYR A 104 5.43 3.77 14.88
N VAL A 105 4.83 3.71 13.69
CA VAL A 105 5.54 3.40 12.44
C VAL A 105 6.34 4.60 11.93
N THR A 106 5.79 5.81 12.02
CA THR A 106 6.36 7.02 11.41
C THR A 106 7.21 7.84 12.38
N GLY A 107 7.14 7.53 13.69
CA GLY A 107 7.71 8.37 14.73
C GLY A 107 7.04 9.74 14.86
N GLY A 108 5.82 9.90 14.34
CA GLY A 108 5.11 11.20 14.28
C GLY A 108 5.66 12.17 13.21
N GLN A 109 6.59 11.72 12.36
CA GLN A 109 7.19 12.55 11.32
C GLN A 109 6.29 12.65 10.09
N VAL A 110 6.19 13.85 9.51
CA VAL A 110 5.34 14.13 8.35
C VAL A 110 5.78 13.32 7.12
N PHE A 111 7.07 13.30 6.79
CA PHE A 111 7.54 12.68 5.55
C PHE A 111 7.32 11.15 5.51
N PRO A 112 7.69 10.37 6.55
CA PRO A 112 7.31 8.95 6.62
C PRO A 112 5.80 8.72 6.61
N ALA A 113 5.00 9.60 7.22
CA ALA A 113 3.55 9.52 7.18
C ALA A 113 2.98 9.75 5.77
N GLN A 114 3.52 10.73 5.04
CA GLN A 114 3.15 10.97 3.64
C GLN A 114 3.44 9.76 2.75
N ILE A 115 4.58 9.10 2.95
CA ILE A 115 4.90 7.85 2.24
C ILE A 115 3.90 6.75 2.60
N LEU A 116 3.58 6.58 3.90
CA LEU A 116 2.61 5.58 4.34
C LEU A 116 1.23 5.81 3.73
N PHE A 117 0.72 7.04 3.78
CA PHE A 117 -0.57 7.39 3.16
C PHE A 117 -0.55 7.28 1.64
N GLY A 118 0.59 7.47 0.98
CA GLY A 118 0.72 7.24 -0.46
C GLY A 118 0.66 5.75 -0.86
N ILE A 119 0.80 4.82 0.09
CA ILE A 119 0.75 3.37 -0.14
C ILE A 119 -0.63 2.78 0.20
N LEU A 120 -1.30 3.33 1.21
CA LEU A 120 -2.61 2.86 1.72
C LEU A 120 -3.76 3.17 0.76
#